data_AF-A0A6I1QX86-F1
#
_entry.id   AF-A0A6I1QX86-F1
#
_cell.length_a   1.000
_cell.length_b   1.000
_cell.length_c   1.000
_cell.angle_alpha   90.00
_cell.angle_beta   90.00
_cell.angle_gamma   90.00
#
_symmetry.space_group_name_H-M   'P 1'
#
loop_
_entity.id
_entity.type
_entity.pdbx_description
1 polymer ?
#
loop_
_entity_poly.entity_id
_entity_poly.type
_entity_poly.pdbx_seq_one_letter_code
_entity_poly.pdbx_strand_id
1 'polypeptide(L)'
;MGSSPPLSAAVWLEVPLAVLLLDYTLYLWHVLMHRLTWLWRFHLPHHVDLDLDASTALRFHFSELVVSVVWRAGQVTLIGVSPLSLSVWQTLLMLRSALSQSLRFDRDPHVGMMKQPALLSSRTFL
;
A
#
# COMPACT_ATOMS: atom_id res chain seq x y z
N MET A 1 -26.73 -7.36 34.48
CA MET A 1 -26.44 -8.37 33.45
C MET A 1 -26.46 -7.67 32.10
N GLY A 2 -25.29 -7.24 31.61
CA GLY A 2 -25.18 -6.63 30.29
C GLY A 2 -25.24 -7.71 29.24
N SER A 3 -26.21 -7.63 28.33
CA SER A 3 -26.28 -8.51 27.17
C SER A 3 -25.07 -8.22 26.29
N SER A 4 -24.07 -9.10 26.31
CA SER A 4 -23.04 -9.11 25.29
C SER A 4 -23.73 -9.13 23.92
N PRO A 5 -23.32 -8.28 22.96
CA PRO A 5 -23.91 -8.29 21.63
C PRO A 5 -23.82 -9.72 21.05
N PRO A 6 -24.83 -10.19 20.29
CA PRO A 6 -24.70 -11.44 19.58
C PRO A 6 -23.42 -11.37 18.73
N LEU A 7 -22.63 -12.44 18.71
CA LEU A 7 -21.32 -12.47 18.06
C LEU A 7 -21.37 -11.91 16.62
N SER A 8 -22.49 -12.07 15.92
CA SER A 8 -22.73 -11.46 14.61
C SER A 8 -22.76 -9.93 14.63
N ALA A 9 -23.53 -9.29 15.52
CA ALA A 9 -23.62 -7.83 15.62
C ALA A 9 -22.28 -7.19 16.02
N ALA A 10 -21.51 -7.87 16.87
CA ALA A 10 -20.14 -7.46 17.19
C ALA A 10 -19.25 -7.51 15.93
N VAL A 11 -19.30 -8.59 15.15
CA VAL A 11 -18.52 -8.75 13.91
C VAL A 11 -18.88 -7.69 12.86
N TRP A 12 -20.16 -7.34 12.70
CA TRP A 12 -20.61 -6.30 11.76
C TRP A 12 -20.07 -4.90 12.06
N LEU A 13 -19.63 -4.64 13.29
CA LEU A 13 -18.97 -3.38 13.68
C LEU A 13 -17.45 -3.53 13.76
N GLU A 14 -16.97 -4.65 14.30
CA GLU A 14 -15.55 -4.94 14.49
C GLU A 14 -14.79 -4.93 13.17
N VAL A 15 -15.27 -5.69 12.17
CA VAL A 15 -14.56 -5.85 10.90
C VAL A 15 -14.45 -4.52 10.14
N PRO A 16 -15.54 -3.75 9.91
CA PRO A 16 -15.42 -2.48 9.22
C PRO A 16 -14.57 -1.46 9.98
N LEU A 17 -14.69 -1.39 11.31
CA LEU A 17 -13.90 -0.45 12.12
C LEU A 17 -12.41 -0.80 12.07
N ALA A 18 -12.06 -2.08 12.19
CA ALA A 18 -10.68 -2.54 12.07
C ALA A 18 -10.11 -2.25 10.66
N VAL A 19 -10.89 -2.50 9.60
CA VAL A 19 -10.50 -2.18 8.21
C VAL A 19 -10.21 -0.68 8.07
N LEU A 20 -11.09 0.19 8.58
CA LEU A 20 -10.92 1.64 8.49
C LEU A 20 -9.69 2.13 9.27
N LEU A 21 -9.46 1.62 10.48
CA LEU A 21 -8.30 2.00 11.30
C LEU A 21 -6.98 1.50 10.69
N LEU A 22 -6.95 0.26 10.19
CA LEU A 22 -5.78 -0.28 9.49
C LEU A 22 -5.47 0.50 8.22
N ASP A 23 -6.49 0.83 7.42
CA ASP A 23 -6.31 1.61 6.19
C ASP A 23 -5.83 3.03 6.50
N TYR A 24 -6.44 3.70 7.48
CA TYR A 24 -6.05 5.04 7.89
C TYR A 24 -4.60 5.08 8.42
N THR A 25 -4.22 4.13 9.26
CA THR A 25 -2.85 4.08 9.77
C THR A 25 -1.83 3.69 8.69
N LEU A 26 -2.24 2.92 7.67
CA LEU A 26 -1.40 2.65 6.49
C LEU A 26 -1.25 3.88 5.60
N TYR A 27 -2.31 4.70 5.49
CA TYR A 27 -2.22 6.00 4.85
C TYR A 27 -1.23 6.92 5.58
N LEU A 28 -1.31 6.99 6.91
CA LEU A 28 -0.34 7.75 7.71
C LEU A 28 1.09 7.24 7.50
N TRP A 29 1.30 5.93 7.44
CA TRP A 29 2.59 5.34 7.12
C TRP A 29 3.15 5.85 5.79
N HIS A 30 2.33 5.81 4.75
CA HIS A 30 2.69 6.28 3.42
C HIS A 30 3.06 7.77 3.45
N VAL A 31 2.26 8.59 4.13
CA VAL A 31 2.57 10.02 4.30
C VAL A 31 3.89 10.20 5.04
N LEU A 32 4.15 9.45 6.11
CA LEU A 32 5.41 9.51 6.84
C LEU A 32 6.62 9.11 5.98
N MET A 33 6.47 8.10 5.10
CA MET A 33 7.52 7.71 4.13
C MET A 33 7.90 8.86 3.21
N HIS A 34 6.92 9.66 2.80
CA HIS A 34 7.16 10.81 1.91
C HIS A 34 7.59 12.09 2.64
N ARG A 35 7.29 12.22 3.94
CA ARG A 35 7.50 13.47 4.68
C ARG A 35 8.77 13.47 5.53
N LEU A 36 9.17 12.31 6.07
CA LEU A 36 10.37 12.20 6.90
C LEU A 36 11.58 11.82 6.03
N THR A 37 12.58 12.68 5.98
CA THR A 37 13.75 12.56 5.09
C THR A 37 14.50 11.23 5.24
N TRP A 38 14.60 10.69 6.45
CA TRP A 38 15.26 9.41 6.69
C TRP A 38 14.41 8.21 6.23
N LEU A 39 13.08 8.28 6.37
CA LEU A 39 12.16 7.25 5.88
C LEU A 39 12.06 7.27 4.36
N TRP A 40 12.08 8.46 3.76
CA TRP A 40 12.10 8.63 2.31
C TRP A 40 13.26 7.86 1.66
N ARG A 41 14.44 7.78 2.30
CA ARG A 41 15.58 7.03 1.74
C ARG A 41 15.29 5.54 1.57
N PHE A 42 14.45 4.96 2.44
CA PHE A 42 14.02 3.56 2.33
C PHE A 42 12.93 3.39 1.28
N HIS A 43 12.08 4.41 1.08
CA HIS A 43 10.95 4.37 0.16
C HIS A 43 11.29 4.83 -1.27
N LEU A 44 12.34 5.63 -1.44
CA LEU A 44 12.79 6.16 -2.73
C LEU A 44 12.95 5.08 -3.80
N PRO A 45 13.55 3.91 -3.51
CA PRO A 45 13.70 2.87 -4.52
C PRO A 45 12.36 2.33 -5.08
N HIS A 46 11.27 2.40 -4.32
CA HIS A 46 9.94 2.05 -4.82
C HIS A 46 9.42 3.07 -5.86
N HIS A 47 9.84 4.34 -5.76
CA HIS A 47 9.43 5.42 -6.66
C HIS A 47 10.31 5.57 -7.91
N VAL A 48 11.38 4.77 -8.05
CA VAL A 48 12.19 4.78 -9.27
C VAL A 48 11.65 3.84 -10.35
N ASP A 49 10.61 3.04 -10.06
CA ASP A 49 9.93 2.20 -11.04
C ASP A 49 9.09 3.08 -11.99
N LEU A 50 9.56 3.22 -13.24
CA LEU A 50 8.89 3.99 -14.28
C LEU A 50 7.77 3.18 -14.97
N ASP A 51 7.81 1.86 -14.86
CA ASP A 51 6.91 0.93 -15.53
C ASP A 51 5.94 0.31 -14.52
N LEU A 52 5.02 1.14 -14.04
CA LEU A 52 4.02 0.75 -13.04
C LEU A 52 3.04 -0.29 -13.62
N ASP A 53 3.19 -1.54 -13.22
CA ASP A 53 2.30 -2.64 -13.55
C ASP A 53 1.69 -3.27 -12.28
N ALA A 54 0.83 -4.28 -12.42
CA ALA A 54 0.19 -4.96 -11.29
C ALA A 54 1.20 -5.59 -10.30
N SER A 55 2.39 -5.92 -10.78
CA SER A 55 3.46 -6.50 -9.97
C SER A 55 4.28 -5.44 -9.22
N THR A 56 4.27 -4.17 -9.66
CA THR A 56 4.91 -3.07 -8.91
C THR A 56 4.36 -2.95 -7.49
N ALA A 57 3.09 -3.31 -7.26
CA ALA A 57 2.53 -3.39 -5.90
C ALA A 57 3.23 -4.40 -4.97
N LEU A 58 4.09 -5.27 -5.51
CA LEU A 58 4.85 -6.28 -4.75
C LEU A 58 6.37 -6.07 -4.84
N ARG A 59 6.85 -5.09 -5.62
CA ARG A 59 8.28 -4.76 -5.78
C ARG A 59 8.71 -3.78 -4.68
N PHE A 60 9.19 -4.33 -3.57
CA PHE A 60 9.76 -3.56 -2.47
C PHE A 60 11.20 -3.96 -2.20
N HIS A 61 11.99 -2.98 -1.76
CA HIS A 61 13.35 -3.27 -1.31
C HIS A 61 13.32 -3.92 0.08
N PHE A 62 14.32 -4.77 0.35
CA PHE A 62 14.40 -5.50 1.62
C PHE A 62 14.29 -4.56 2.83
N SER A 63 15.00 -3.43 2.81
CA SER A 63 14.97 -2.46 3.90
C SER A 63 13.60 -1.81 4.08
N GLU A 64 12.91 -1.50 2.98
CA GLU A 64 11.56 -0.95 3.02
C GLU A 64 10.56 -1.95 3.59
N LEU A 65 10.71 -3.23 3.23
CA LEU A 65 9.90 -4.32 3.75
C LEU A 65 10.09 -4.47 5.26
N VAL A 66 11.32 -4.48 5.76
CA VAL A 66 11.61 -4.60 7.21
C VAL A 66 10.93 -3.49 7.99
N VAL A 67 11.11 -2.24 7.57
CA VAL A 67 10.53 -1.09 8.28
C VAL A 67 8.99 -1.13 8.18
N SER A 68 8.44 -1.49 7.02
CA SER A 68 6.99 -1.63 6.82
C SER A 68 6.38 -2.75 7.67
N VAL A 69 7.08 -3.86 7.85
CA VAL A 69 6.64 -4.98 8.71
C VAL A 69 6.59 -4.55 10.17
N VAL A 70 7.58 -3.80 10.66
CA VAL A 70 7.56 -3.27 12.03
C VAL A 70 6.36 -2.35 12.24
N TRP A 71 6.09 -1.44 11.30
CA TRP A 71 4.92 -0.58 11.36
C TRP A 71 3.61 -1.40 11.36
N ARG A 72 3.45 -2.34 10.43
CA ARG A 72 2.24 -3.18 10.30
C ARG A 72 2.01 -4.07 11.52
N ALA A 73 3.07 -4.63 12.10
CA ALA A 73 2.98 -5.37 13.36
C ALA A 73 2.52 -4.44 14.50
N GLY A 74 3.05 -3.22 14.56
CA GLY A 74 2.58 -2.17 15.48
C GLY A 74 1.09 -1.86 15.31
N GLN A 75 0.61 -1.66 14.07
CA GLN A 75 -0.81 -1.43 13.79
C GLN A 75 -1.70 -2.56 14.33
N VAL A 76 -1.38 -3.81 13.97
CA VAL A 76 -2.18 -4.99 14.35
C VAL A 76 -2.22 -5.17 15.86
N THR A 77 -1.06 -5.03 16.52
CA THR A 77 -0.95 -5.20 17.98
C THR A 77 -1.62 -4.08 18.76
N LEU A 78 -1.46 -2.81 18.35
CA LEU A 78 -2.03 -1.66 19.06
C LEU A 78 -3.55 -1.53 18.88
N ILE A 79 -4.06 -1.83 17.68
CA ILE A 79 -5.50 -1.79 17.40
C ILE A 79 -6.21 -3.03 17.98
N GLY A 80 -5.49 -4.14 18.18
CA GLY A 80 -6.07 -5.39 18.68
C GLY A 80 -6.90 -6.11 17.62
N VAL A 81 -6.39 -6.16 16.38
CA VAL A 81 -7.14 -6.68 15.22
C VAL A 81 -7.27 -8.21 15.28
N SER A 82 -8.49 -8.72 15.08
CA SER A 82 -8.75 -10.15 14.97
C SER A 82 -8.22 -10.75 13.65
N PRO A 83 -7.93 -12.07 13.60
CA PRO A 83 -7.44 -12.73 12.38
C PRO A 83 -8.37 -12.55 11.17
N LEU A 84 -9.69 -12.55 11.40
CA LEU A 84 -10.70 -12.32 10.36
C LEU A 84 -10.57 -10.91 9.79
N SER A 85 -10.58 -9.89 10.65
CA SER A 85 -10.46 -8.49 10.24
C SER A 85 -9.17 -8.21 9.49
N LEU A 86 -8.06 -8.78 9.96
CA LEU A 86 -6.76 -8.68 9.28
C LEU A 86 -6.80 -9.33 7.90
N SER A 87 -7.40 -10.52 7.77
CA SER A 87 -7.50 -11.23 6.48
C SER A 87 -8.39 -10.48 5.48
N VAL A 88 -9.51 -9.93 5.94
CA VAL A 88 -10.40 -9.08 5.13
C VAL A 88 -9.64 -7.84 4.64
N TRP A 89 -8.98 -7.12 5.55
CA TRP A 89 -8.19 -5.94 5.19
C TRP A 89 -7.06 -6.26 4.21
N GLN A 90 -6.29 -7.33 4.43
CA GLN A 90 -5.23 -7.76 3.50
C GLN A 90 -5.78 -8.07 2.11
N THR A 91 -6.91 -8.78 2.03
CA THR A 91 -7.56 -9.10 0.77
C THR A 91 -7.98 -7.83 0.04
N LEU A 92 -8.65 -6.91 0.73
CA LEU A 92 -9.06 -5.62 0.18
C LEU A 92 -7.86 -4.77 -0.28
N LEU A 93 -6.77 -4.75 0.49
CA LEU A 93 -5.54 -4.05 0.16
C LEU A 93 -4.92 -4.59 -1.14
N MET A 94 -4.84 -5.92 -1.30
CA MET A 94 -4.33 -6.55 -2.52
C MET A 94 -5.23 -6.25 -3.72
N LEU A 95 -6.55 -6.39 -3.56
CA LEU A 95 -7.53 -6.11 -4.61
C LEU A 95 -7.47 -4.65 -5.07
N ARG A 96 -7.47 -3.69 -4.13
CA ARG A 96 -7.34 -2.27 -4.42
C ARG A 96 -6.06 -1.97 -5.19
N SER A 97 -4.93 -2.53 -4.75
CA SER A 97 -3.63 -2.30 -5.36
C SER A 97 -3.60 -2.81 -6.80
N ALA A 98 -4.03 -4.06 -7.01
CA ALA A 98 -4.11 -4.66 -8.34
C ALA A 98 -5.08 -3.92 -9.27
N LEU A 99 -6.28 -3.57 -8.79
CA LEU A 99 -7.27 -2.82 -9.58
C LEU A 99 -6.76 -1.42 -9.96
N SER A 100 -6.08 -0.73 -9.04
CA SER A 100 -5.57 0.61 -9.30
C SER A 100 -4.50 0.65 -10.40
N GLN A 101 -3.74 -0.43 -10.55
CA GLN A 101 -2.72 -0.59 -11.57
C GLN A 101 -3.31 -1.13 -12.89
N SER A 102 -4.28 -2.04 -12.85
CA SER A 102 -4.94 -2.55 -14.07
C SER A 102 -5.73 -1.48 -14.82
N LEU A 103 -6.38 -0.55 -14.11
CA LEU A 103 -7.07 0.59 -14.71
C LEU A 103 -6.12 1.62 -15.35
N ARG A 104 -4.81 1.57 -15.06
CA ARG A 104 -3.80 2.40 -15.73
C ARG A 104 -3.27 1.72 -16.99
N PHE A 105 -3.13 0.40 -16.97
CA PHE A 105 -2.68 -0.40 -18.10
C PHE A 105 -3.64 -0.34 -19.30
N ASP A 106 -4.95 -0.39 -19.06
CA ASP A 106 -5.97 -0.37 -20.13
C ASP A 106 -6.18 1.03 -20.78
N ARG A 107 -5.47 2.06 -20.29
CA ARG A 107 -5.56 3.42 -20.84
C ARG A 107 -4.50 3.74 -21.89
N ASP A 108 -3.55 2.85 -22.15
CA ASP A 108 -2.48 3.09 -23.11
C ASP A 108 -2.40 1.96 -24.17
N PRO A 109 -3.19 2.04 -25.27
CA PRO A 109 -3.18 1.02 -26.32
C PRO A 109 -1.87 0.99 -27.15
N HIS A 110 -0.90 1.85 -26.83
CA HIS A 110 0.31 2.05 -27.63
C HIS A 110 1.57 1.33 -27.11
N VAL A 111 1.53 0.66 -25.94
CA VAL A 111 2.68 -0.07 -25.37
C VAL A 111 2.80 -1.50 -25.95
N GLY A 112 2.48 -1.67 -27.23
CA GLY A 112 2.60 -2.94 -27.96
C GLY A 112 3.49 -2.87 -29.19
N MET A 113 3.70 -1.69 -29.78
CA MET A 113 4.42 -1.56 -31.04
C MET A 113 5.13 -0.21 -31.14
N MET A 114 6.42 -0.27 -31.52
CA MET A 114 7.17 0.75 -32.27
C MET A 114 8.16 1.68 -31.52
N LYS A 115 9.43 1.26 -31.59
CA LYS A 115 10.65 2.03 -31.95
C LYS A 115 10.77 3.56 -31.69
N GLN A 116 11.85 3.88 -30.94
CA GLN A 116 12.92 4.89 -31.18
C GLN A 116 12.59 6.41 -31.03
N PRO A 117 13.59 7.33 -30.90
CA PRO A 117 15.05 7.24 -30.67
C PRO A 117 15.59 8.23 -29.60
N ALA A 118 16.92 8.25 -29.41
CA ALA A 118 17.70 9.15 -28.57
C ALA A 118 17.34 10.66 -28.67
N LEU A 119 17.22 11.32 -27.51
CA LEU A 119 17.52 12.74 -27.36
C LEU A 119 18.25 13.01 -26.04
N LEU A 120 19.53 13.39 -26.18
CA LEU A 120 20.32 14.13 -25.21
C LEU A 120 19.63 15.45 -24.86
N SER A 121 19.68 15.87 -23.59
CA SER A 121 20.14 17.22 -23.22
C SER A 121 20.06 17.43 -21.70
N SER A 122 21.25 17.60 -21.12
CA SER A 122 21.58 18.17 -19.82
C SER A 122 20.65 19.28 -19.32
N ARG A 123 20.36 19.28 -18.01
CA ARG A 123 20.23 20.49 -17.19
C ARG A 123 20.31 20.16 -15.68
N THR A 124 21.48 20.49 -15.14
CA THR A 124 21.85 20.94 -13.79
C THR A 124 20.71 21.13 -12.78
N PHE A 125 20.77 20.40 -11.67
CA PHE A 125 20.11 20.75 -10.41
C PHE A 125 21.19 21.19 -9.41
N LEU A 126 21.11 22.46 -9.02
CA LEU A 126 21.50 22.95 -7.69
C LEU A 126 20.31 22.73 -6.75
#